data_AF-A0A5Q0H3Q5-F1
#
_entry.id   AF-A0A5Q0H3Q5-F1
#
_cell.length_a   1.000
_cell.length_b   1.000
_cell.length_c   1.000
_cell.angle_alpha   90.00
_cell.angle_beta   90.00
_cell.angle_gamma   90.00
#
_symmetry.space_group_name_H-M   'P 1'
#
loop_
_entity.id
_entity.type
_entity.pdbx_description
1 polymer ?
#
loop_
_entity_poly.entity_id
_entity_poly.type
_entity_poly.pdbx_seq_one_letter_code
_entity_poly.pdbx_strand_id
1 'polypeptide(L)'
;MTVGIPPVRSRVVTATPRSAAQRGSRSDPPALRQHGGAPQHLLMTLYADYWLSTGGRASSAALVRLLAEFGISESSSRAALGRLSRRGMVTVHRNGRRTFYGVEGAAAATLGDSVRRVLSFGAVSRPWDGRWTTVAFSVPEEQREVRHRLRTRLRWLGFAPVFDGFWISPTAPADDALRELEALGVTSAAVLRTDGPVAGRPLTGAWDLDEVRGLYEGFVDTAAPLAERVRAGGVTAAEALVSRTRVMDEWRTFRWKDPDLPHELLPADWPRDTARALFAEVYDGLGPLAEHRVRQIVLELAPDDVDLVRHHTTRRMP
;
A
#
# COMPACT_ATOMS: atom_id res chain seq x y z
N MET A 1 -20.74 -62.19 -55.06
CA MET A 1 -21.57 -61.08 -55.54
C MET A 1 -21.06 -59.79 -54.91
N THR A 2 -20.39 -59.00 -55.73
CA THR A 2 -20.34 -57.53 -55.83
C THR A 2 -21.19 -56.69 -54.85
N VAL A 3 -20.50 -55.70 -54.24
CA VAL A 3 -20.75 -54.23 -54.35
C VAL A 3 -21.58 -53.49 -53.28
N GLY A 4 -20.96 -52.38 -52.80
CA GLY A 4 -21.55 -51.11 -52.35
C GLY A 4 -20.45 -50.22 -51.72
N ILE A 5 -19.74 -49.30 -52.41
CA ILE A 5 -20.10 -47.94 -52.95
C ILE A 5 -20.59 -46.98 -51.83
N PRO A 6 -20.21 -45.67 -51.75
CA PRO A 6 -19.07 -44.87 -52.26
C PRO A 6 -18.44 -43.90 -51.18
N PRO A 7 -17.43 -43.05 -51.52
CA PRO A 7 -16.89 -42.02 -50.62
C PRO A 7 -17.59 -40.65 -50.75
N VAL A 8 -17.67 -39.89 -49.65
CA VAL A 8 -18.24 -38.53 -49.61
C VAL A 8 -17.13 -37.47 -49.71
N ARG A 9 -17.43 -36.48 -50.56
CA ARG A 9 -16.60 -35.36 -51.00
C ARG A 9 -16.29 -34.32 -49.92
N SER A 10 -15.13 -33.72 -50.10
CA SER A 10 -14.66 -32.45 -49.54
C SER A 10 -15.58 -31.28 -49.91
N ARG A 11 -15.78 -30.35 -48.95
CA ARG A 11 -16.21 -28.98 -49.20
C ARG A 11 -15.40 -28.02 -48.33
N VAL A 12 -14.60 -27.20 -49.01
CA VAL A 12 -13.98 -25.99 -48.48
C VAL A 12 -15.06 -24.90 -48.39
N VAL A 13 -15.14 -24.21 -47.26
CA VAL A 13 -15.85 -22.94 -47.13
C VAL A 13 -14.87 -21.93 -46.53
N THR A 14 -14.52 -20.93 -47.32
CA THR A 14 -13.84 -19.70 -46.91
C THR A 14 -14.88 -18.69 -46.43
N ALA A 15 -14.62 -18.04 -45.29
CA ALA A 15 -15.25 -16.78 -44.91
C ALA A 15 -14.27 -15.93 -44.08
N THR A 16 -14.06 -14.70 -44.54
CA THR A 16 -13.12 -13.68 -44.05
C THR A 16 -13.74 -12.83 -42.89
N PRO A 17 -13.03 -11.83 -42.33
CA PRO A 17 -12.74 -11.71 -40.91
C PRO A 17 -13.75 -10.84 -40.13
N ARG A 18 -13.81 -11.00 -38.80
CA ARG A 18 -14.50 -10.05 -37.92
C ARG A 18 -13.67 -9.70 -36.69
N SER A 19 -13.67 -8.40 -36.44
CA SER A 19 -12.85 -7.60 -35.54
C SER A 19 -13.22 -7.72 -34.06
N ALA A 20 -12.21 -7.45 -33.23
CA ALA A 20 -12.27 -6.86 -31.88
C ALA A 20 -13.10 -7.56 -30.80
N ALA A 21 -12.41 -8.30 -29.93
CA ALA A 21 -12.72 -8.31 -28.51
C ALA A 21 -11.44 -7.98 -27.75
N GLN A 22 -11.47 -6.82 -27.08
CA GLN A 22 -10.42 -6.25 -26.26
C GLN A 22 -9.90 -7.29 -25.26
N ARG A 23 -8.63 -7.67 -25.40
CA ARG A 23 -7.86 -8.19 -24.27
C ARG A 23 -7.75 -7.05 -23.28
N GLY A 24 -8.52 -7.15 -22.20
CA GLY A 24 -8.31 -6.36 -21.00
C GLY A 24 -6.90 -6.64 -20.50
N SER A 25 -5.96 -5.80 -20.93
CA SER A 25 -4.76 -5.50 -20.18
C SER A 25 -5.24 -5.00 -18.83
N ARG A 26 -5.42 -5.90 -17.86
CA ARG A 26 -5.33 -5.55 -16.45
C ARG A 26 -3.88 -5.12 -16.24
N SER A 27 -3.65 -3.86 -16.54
CA SER A 27 -2.56 -3.09 -16.01
C SER A 27 -2.54 -3.37 -14.52
N ASP A 28 -1.44 -3.97 -14.04
CA ASP A 28 -1.11 -3.91 -12.63
C ASP A 28 -1.40 -2.48 -12.15
N PRO A 29 -2.21 -2.26 -11.10
CA PRO A 29 -2.28 -0.94 -10.51
C PRO A 29 -0.83 -0.56 -10.20
N PRO A 30 -0.36 0.64 -10.56
CA PRO A 30 0.98 1.06 -10.22
C PRO A 30 1.05 1.07 -8.69
N ALA A 31 1.52 -0.04 -8.13
CA ALA A 31 2.01 -0.09 -6.78
C ALA A 31 3.00 1.08 -6.74
N LEU A 32 2.68 2.08 -5.92
CA LEU A 32 3.58 3.17 -5.58
C LEU A 32 4.82 2.52 -4.96
N ARG A 33 5.72 2.02 -5.82
CA ARG A 33 7.02 1.48 -5.47
C ARG A 33 7.68 2.59 -4.69
N GLN A 34 8.05 2.28 -3.46
CA GLN A 34 8.57 3.19 -2.44
C GLN A 34 9.95 3.79 -2.79
N HIS A 35 10.15 4.32 -3.99
CA HIS A 35 11.47 4.75 -4.46
C HIS A 35 11.42 6.20 -4.93
N GLY A 36 11.06 7.08 -4.00
CA GLY A 36 11.50 8.47 -4.00
C GLY A 36 12.48 8.65 -2.84
N GLY A 37 13.60 9.34 -3.05
CA GLY A 37 14.42 9.80 -1.92
C GLY A 37 13.53 10.57 -0.94
N ALA A 38 13.84 10.52 0.36
CA ALA A 38 13.00 11.02 1.45
C ALA A 38 12.15 12.28 1.12
N PRO A 39 12.67 13.31 0.40
CA PRO A 39 11.86 14.47 0.00
C PRO A 39 10.65 14.19 -0.91
N GLN A 40 10.75 13.30 -1.90
CA GLN A 40 9.63 12.99 -2.79
C GLN A 40 8.49 12.31 -2.04
N HIS A 41 8.84 11.39 -1.14
CA HIS A 41 7.86 10.67 -0.36
C HIS A 41 7.19 11.62 0.63
N LEU A 42 7.97 12.43 1.36
CA LEU A 42 7.46 13.45 2.26
C LEU A 42 6.53 14.45 1.56
N LEU A 43 6.85 14.89 0.33
CA LEU A 43 5.97 15.74 -0.47
C LEU A 43 4.62 15.07 -0.76
N MET A 44 4.63 13.79 -1.11
CA MET A 44 3.40 13.05 -1.38
C MET A 44 2.58 12.82 -0.11
N THR A 45 3.23 12.59 1.05
CA THR A 45 2.54 12.52 2.34
C THR A 45 1.90 13.86 2.69
N LEU A 46 2.64 14.97 2.60
CA LEU A 46 2.10 16.32 2.84
C LEU A 46 0.95 16.67 1.88
N TYR A 47 1.08 16.34 0.60
CA TYR A 47 -0.01 16.56 -0.36
C TYR A 47 -1.25 15.74 0.01
N ALA A 48 -1.05 14.45 0.33
CA ALA A 48 -2.12 13.56 0.75
C ALA A 48 -2.83 14.02 2.03
N ASP A 49 -2.05 14.48 3.01
CA ASP A 49 -2.55 14.91 4.32
C ASP A 49 -3.40 16.18 4.25
N TYR A 50 -3.08 17.11 3.35
CA TYR A 50 -3.65 18.47 3.40
C TYR A 50 -4.40 18.96 2.16
N TRP A 51 -4.21 18.36 0.98
CA TRP A 51 -4.85 18.82 -0.27
C TRP A 51 -5.69 17.75 -0.97
N LEU A 52 -5.50 16.48 -0.64
CA LEU A 52 -6.17 15.39 -1.36
C LEU A 52 -7.70 15.42 -1.18
N SER A 53 -8.19 15.64 0.04
CA SER A 53 -9.63 15.65 0.34
C SER A 53 -10.40 16.81 -0.32
N THR A 54 -9.70 17.90 -0.65
CA THR A 54 -10.30 19.07 -1.32
C THR A 54 -10.12 19.03 -2.83
N GLY A 55 -9.37 18.06 -3.36
CA GLY A 55 -8.90 18.09 -4.75
C GLY A 55 -8.04 19.33 -5.04
N GLY A 56 -7.45 19.93 -3.99
CA GLY A 56 -6.76 21.20 -4.07
C GLY A 56 -5.40 21.10 -4.76
N ARG A 57 -4.89 22.24 -5.22
CA ARG A 57 -3.54 22.37 -5.75
C ARG A 57 -2.66 23.04 -4.71
N ALA A 58 -1.45 22.54 -4.56
CA ALA A 58 -0.49 23.07 -3.61
C ALA A 58 0.52 23.99 -4.32
N SER A 59 0.71 25.20 -3.79
CA SER A 59 1.74 26.14 -4.28
C SER A 59 3.13 25.53 -4.15
N SER A 60 3.94 25.65 -5.22
CA SER A 60 5.33 25.20 -5.21
C SER A 60 6.14 25.84 -4.09
N ALA A 61 5.93 27.13 -3.83
CA ALA A 61 6.65 27.85 -2.78
C ALA A 61 6.23 27.34 -1.40
N ALA A 62 4.93 27.08 -1.19
CA ALA A 62 4.42 26.51 0.07
C ALA A 62 4.99 25.11 0.32
N LEU A 63 5.00 24.23 -0.69
CA LEU A 63 5.58 22.88 -0.57
C LEU A 63 7.08 22.92 -0.23
N VAL A 64 7.84 23.82 -0.85
CA VAL A 64 9.26 24.03 -0.53
C VAL A 64 9.43 24.52 0.91
N ARG A 65 8.60 25.47 1.36
CA ARG A 65 8.65 25.99 2.73
C ARG A 65 8.27 24.94 3.78
N LEU A 66 7.29 24.08 3.47
CA LEU A 66 6.90 22.95 4.32
C LEU A 66 8.03 21.95 4.46
N LEU A 67 8.69 21.57 3.36
CA LEU A 67 9.86 20.68 3.40
C LEU A 67 11.02 21.25 4.23
N ALA A 68 11.17 22.56 4.30
CA ALA A 68 12.17 23.19 5.17
C ALA A 68 11.89 22.97 6.67
N GLU A 69 10.64 22.77 7.09
CA GLU A 69 10.29 22.38 8.48
C GLU A 69 10.88 20.99 8.84
N PHE A 70 11.24 20.18 7.84
CA PHE A 70 11.90 18.89 7.99
C PHE A 70 13.41 18.95 7.70
N GLY A 71 13.99 20.14 7.58
CA GLY A 71 15.42 20.33 7.30
C GLY A 71 15.83 20.05 5.85
N ILE A 72 14.88 19.93 4.92
CA ILE A 72 15.17 19.70 3.51
C ILE A 72 15.45 21.04 2.82
N SER A 73 16.59 21.12 2.12
CA SER A 73 16.98 22.33 1.41
C SER A 73 16.02 22.68 0.27
N GLU A 74 15.96 23.95 -0.10
CA GLU A 74 15.16 24.42 -1.23
C GLU A 74 15.56 23.72 -2.55
N SER A 75 16.85 23.56 -2.81
CA SER A 75 17.34 22.89 -4.02
C SER A 75 16.88 21.43 -4.08
N SER A 76 16.97 20.69 -2.97
CA SER A 76 16.50 19.31 -2.86
C SER A 76 14.98 19.22 -3.04
N SER A 77 14.24 20.16 -2.44
CA SER A 77 12.79 20.28 -2.54
C SER A 77 12.33 20.49 -3.99
N ARG A 78 12.93 21.46 -4.70
CA ARG A 78 12.62 21.72 -6.12
C ARG A 78 12.99 20.54 -7.01
N ALA A 79 14.14 19.90 -6.75
CA ALA A 79 14.53 18.70 -7.49
C ALA A 79 13.55 17.54 -7.28
N ALA A 80 13.02 17.37 -6.05
CA ALA A 80 12.01 16.37 -5.72
C ALA A 80 10.69 16.63 -6.46
N LEU A 81 10.18 17.86 -6.46
CA LEU A 81 9.00 18.27 -7.24
C LEU A 81 9.19 18.02 -8.75
N GLY A 82 10.35 18.39 -9.29
CA GLY A 82 10.68 18.13 -10.69
C GLY A 82 10.73 16.64 -11.03
N ARG A 83 11.21 15.78 -10.10
CA ARG A 83 11.19 14.32 -10.25
C ARG A 83 9.77 13.76 -10.21
N LEU A 84 8.92 14.23 -9.30
CA LEU A 84 7.51 13.81 -9.23
C LEU A 84 6.75 14.18 -10.51
N SER A 85 6.95 15.41 -11.00
CA SER A 85 6.33 15.88 -12.24
C SER A 85 6.79 15.07 -13.47
N ARG A 86 8.11 14.83 -13.62
CA ARG A 86 8.64 14.01 -14.73
C ARG A 86 8.14 12.56 -14.72
N ARG A 87 7.78 12.03 -13.55
CA ARG A 87 7.20 10.69 -13.39
C ARG A 87 5.69 10.66 -13.56
N GLY A 88 5.04 11.80 -13.84
CA GLY A 88 3.59 11.90 -13.95
C GLY A 88 2.85 11.69 -12.63
N MET A 89 3.53 11.81 -11.49
CA MET A 89 2.90 11.66 -10.17
C MET A 89 2.12 12.91 -9.74
N VAL A 90 2.48 14.07 -10.29
CA VAL A 90 1.83 15.36 -10.06
C VAL A 90 1.67 16.12 -11.38
N THR A 91 0.55 16.82 -11.52
CA THR A 91 0.27 17.76 -12.61
C THR A 91 0.78 19.15 -12.23
N VAL A 92 1.37 19.86 -13.19
CA VAL A 92 1.87 21.23 -13.00
C VAL A 92 0.88 22.23 -13.57
N HIS A 93 0.47 23.20 -12.77
CA HIS A 93 -0.38 24.30 -13.19
C HIS A 93 0.37 25.62 -13.00
N ARG A 94 0.22 26.53 -13.96
CA ARG A 94 0.84 27.86 -13.90
C ARG A 94 -0.23 28.92 -13.90
N ASN A 95 -0.15 29.86 -12.96
CA ASN A 95 -0.98 31.06 -12.93
C ASN A 95 -0.06 32.27 -12.79
N GLY A 96 0.17 32.96 -13.91
CA GLY A 96 1.18 34.02 -14.01
C GLY A 96 2.57 33.51 -13.62
N ARG A 97 3.16 34.12 -12.59
CA ARG A 97 4.49 33.75 -12.07
C ARG A 97 4.46 32.61 -11.04
N ARG A 98 3.27 32.17 -10.62
CA ARG A 98 3.07 31.14 -9.58
C ARG A 98 2.95 29.75 -10.21
N THR A 99 3.59 28.76 -9.60
CA THR A 99 3.52 27.35 -10.00
C THR A 99 2.82 26.54 -8.91
N PHE A 100 1.90 25.68 -9.32
CA PHE A 100 1.12 24.82 -8.44
C PHE A 100 1.23 23.37 -8.89
N TYR A 101 1.14 22.47 -7.92
CA TYR A 101 1.15 21.03 -8.13
C TYR A 101 -0.17 20.44 -7.66
N GLY A 102 -0.80 19.64 -8.50
CA GLY A 102 -2.00 18.87 -8.16
C GLY A 102 -1.78 17.38 -8.45
N VAL A 103 -2.65 16.54 -7.91
CA VAL A 103 -2.78 15.14 -8.31
C VAL A 103 -4.19 14.97 -8.86
N GLU A 104 -4.31 14.55 -10.12
CA GLU A 104 -5.59 14.50 -10.83
C GLU A 104 -5.85 13.10 -11.43
N GLY A 105 -7.12 12.81 -11.75
CA GLY A 105 -7.52 11.58 -12.44
C GLY A 105 -7.13 10.28 -11.70
N ALA A 106 -6.59 9.30 -12.44
CA ALA A 106 -6.24 7.99 -11.91
C ALA A 106 -5.15 8.05 -10.81
N ALA A 107 -4.26 9.04 -10.86
CA ALA A 107 -3.22 9.23 -9.84
C ALA A 107 -3.85 9.63 -8.50
N ALA A 108 -4.89 10.47 -8.52
CA ALA A 108 -5.59 10.91 -7.31
C ALA A 108 -6.35 9.74 -6.66
N ALA A 109 -7.06 8.95 -7.48
CA ALA A 109 -7.73 7.74 -7.01
C ALA A 109 -6.75 6.73 -6.39
N THR A 110 -5.62 6.49 -7.04
CA THR A 110 -4.56 5.59 -6.54
C THR A 110 -3.97 6.07 -5.22
N LEU A 111 -3.73 7.39 -5.10
CA LEU A 111 -3.22 8.00 -3.88
C LEU A 111 -4.24 7.89 -2.73
N GLY A 112 -5.51 8.24 -2.99
CA GLY A 112 -6.60 8.12 -2.02
C GLY A 112 -6.81 6.69 -1.53
N ASP A 113 -6.81 5.71 -2.44
CA ASP A 113 -6.84 4.30 -2.10
C ASP A 113 -5.64 3.88 -1.23
N SER A 114 -4.44 4.37 -1.56
CA SER A 114 -3.24 4.08 -0.78
C SER A 114 -3.32 4.63 0.63
N VAL A 115 -3.79 5.87 0.79
CA VAL A 115 -4.00 6.54 2.08
C VAL A 115 -5.05 5.81 2.91
N ARG A 116 -6.22 5.51 2.33
CA ARG A 116 -7.28 4.75 3.00
C ARG A 116 -6.77 3.42 3.54
N ARG A 117 -6.02 2.67 2.72
CA ARG A 117 -5.37 1.42 3.17
C ARG A 117 -4.37 1.63 4.30
N VAL A 118 -3.73 2.80 4.43
CA VAL A 118 -2.73 3.04 5.50
C VAL A 118 -3.49 3.28 6.80
N LEU A 119 -4.49 4.16 6.74
CA LEU A 119 -5.28 4.56 7.89
C LEU A 119 -6.18 3.44 8.42
N SER A 120 -6.62 2.52 7.55
CA SER A 120 -7.42 1.36 7.94
C SER A 120 -6.58 0.18 8.44
N PHE A 121 -5.27 0.18 8.22
CA PHE A 121 -4.40 -0.92 8.64
C PHE A 121 -4.43 -1.06 10.17
N GLY A 122 -4.59 -2.30 10.66
CA GLY A 122 -4.73 -2.61 12.08
C GLY A 122 -6.03 -2.10 12.74
N ALA A 123 -6.95 -1.46 12.01
CA ALA A 123 -8.19 -0.93 12.61
C ALA A 123 -9.28 -2.00 12.79
N VAL A 124 -9.26 -3.05 11.96
CA VAL A 124 -10.21 -4.17 12.00
C VAL A 124 -9.42 -5.44 11.77
N SER A 125 -9.39 -6.33 12.77
CA SER A 125 -8.93 -7.69 12.58
C SER A 125 -10.07 -8.51 11.97
N ARG A 126 -9.79 -9.24 10.89
CA ARG A 126 -10.76 -10.18 10.33
C ARG A 126 -10.71 -11.46 11.15
N PRO A 127 -11.87 -11.98 11.61
CA PRO A 127 -11.87 -13.23 12.35
C PRO A 127 -11.30 -14.35 11.48
N TRP A 128 -10.46 -15.17 12.08
CA TRP A 128 -9.91 -16.34 11.40
C TRP A 128 -10.93 -17.47 11.42
N ASP A 129 -11.13 -18.13 10.27
CA ASP A 129 -12.07 -19.25 10.17
C ASP A 129 -11.50 -20.59 10.69
N GLY A 130 -10.32 -20.54 11.33
CA GLY A 130 -9.64 -21.71 11.88
C GLY A 130 -8.91 -22.56 10.85
N ARG A 131 -8.89 -22.18 9.56
CA ARG A 131 -8.25 -22.96 8.50
C ARG A 131 -7.17 -22.19 7.76
N TRP A 132 -6.18 -22.92 7.28
CA TRP A 132 -5.09 -22.45 6.44
C TRP A 132 -5.39 -22.78 4.98
N THR A 133 -5.17 -21.83 4.08
CA THR A 133 -4.96 -22.14 2.68
C THR A 133 -3.51 -22.57 2.50
N THR A 134 -3.32 -23.77 1.97
CA THR A 134 -2.01 -24.38 1.76
C THR A 134 -1.78 -24.61 0.27
N VAL A 135 -0.62 -24.25 -0.25
CA VAL A 135 -0.17 -24.57 -1.60
C VAL A 135 1.04 -25.48 -1.49
N ALA A 136 0.88 -26.72 -1.94
CA ALA A 136 1.97 -27.66 -2.14
C ALA A 136 2.28 -27.73 -3.63
N PHE A 137 3.54 -27.58 -4.03
CA PHE A 137 3.93 -27.65 -5.44
C PHE A 137 5.32 -28.25 -5.61
N SER A 138 5.55 -28.85 -6.77
CA SER A 138 6.86 -29.30 -7.23
C SER A 138 7.13 -28.70 -8.61
N VAL A 139 8.16 -27.86 -8.70
CA VAL A 139 8.61 -27.25 -9.95
C VAL A 139 10.01 -27.78 -10.25
N PRO A 140 10.24 -28.44 -11.40
CA PRO A 140 11.55 -28.99 -11.77
C PRO A 140 12.69 -27.98 -11.62
N GLU A 141 13.89 -28.47 -11.29
CA GLU A 141 15.05 -27.61 -11.09
C GLU A 141 15.46 -26.81 -12.32
N GLU A 142 15.14 -27.28 -13.53
CA GLU A 142 15.35 -26.55 -14.77
C GLU A 142 14.46 -25.30 -14.89
N GLN A 143 13.31 -25.28 -14.20
CA GLN A 143 12.30 -24.22 -14.29
C GLN A 143 12.40 -23.20 -13.14
N ARG A 144 13.64 -22.79 -12.81
CA ARG A 144 13.92 -21.87 -11.68
C ARG A 144 13.18 -20.54 -11.79
N GLU A 145 13.04 -20.02 -13.00
CA GLU A 145 12.34 -18.75 -13.23
C GLU A 145 10.85 -18.86 -12.89
N VAL A 146 10.19 -19.95 -13.32
CA VAL A 146 8.78 -20.24 -12.99
C VAL A 146 8.61 -20.36 -11.48
N ARG A 147 9.49 -21.11 -10.81
CA ARG A 147 9.48 -21.25 -9.35
C ARG A 147 9.65 -19.90 -8.64
N HIS A 148 10.59 -19.07 -9.07
CA HIS A 148 10.81 -17.75 -8.50
C HIS A 148 9.59 -16.83 -8.68
N ARG A 149 8.98 -16.85 -9.88
CA ARG A 149 7.77 -16.08 -10.18
C ARG A 149 6.58 -16.53 -9.33
N LEU A 150 6.34 -17.84 -9.22
CA LEU A 150 5.28 -18.38 -8.38
C LEU A 150 5.44 -17.95 -6.93
N ARG A 151 6.63 -18.16 -6.34
CA ARG A 151 6.94 -17.75 -4.96
C ARG A 151 6.73 -16.25 -4.74
N THR A 152 7.12 -15.44 -5.71
CA THR A 152 6.91 -13.98 -5.66
C THR A 152 5.42 -13.65 -5.62
N ARG A 153 4.61 -14.24 -6.52
CA ARG A 153 3.17 -13.99 -6.58
C ARG A 153 2.43 -14.52 -5.35
N LEU A 154 2.82 -15.69 -4.82
CA LEU A 154 2.28 -16.23 -3.57
C LEU A 154 2.56 -15.28 -2.39
N ARG A 155 3.77 -14.70 -2.28
CA ARG A 155 4.05 -13.67 -1.26
C ARG A 155 3.12 -12.46 -1.39
N TRP A 156 2.86 -11.99 -2.61
CA TRP A 156 1.94 -10.88 -2.85
C TRP A 156 0.50 -11.18 -2.43
N LEU A 157 0.08 -12.45 -2.49
CA LEU A 157 -1.23 -12.91 -2.01
C LEU A 157 -1.26 -13.13 -0.49
N GLY A 158 -0.15 -12.93 0.23
CA GLY A 158 -0.09 -13.15 1.68
C GLY A 158 0.24 -14.58 2.09
N PHE A 159 0.83 -15.39 1.20
CA PHE A 159 1.40 -16.68 1.58
C PHE A 159 2.84 -16.56 2.07
N ALA A 160 3.19 -17.39 3.05
CA ALA A 160 4.56 -17.57 3.52
C ALA A 160 5.06 -19.02 3.30
N PRO A 161 6.35 -19.20 3.03
CA PRO A 161 6.95 -20.52 2.90
C PRO A 161 7.09 -21.19 4.27
N VAL A 162 6.60 -22.41 4.41
CA VAL A 162 7.01 -23.31 5.49
C VAL A 162 8.20 -24.15 5.03
N PHE A 163 8.13 -24.63 3.78
CA PHE A 163 9.20 -25.34 3.08
C PHE A 163 9.25 -24.85 1.62
N ASP A 164 10.26 -25.30 0.86
CA ASP A 164 10.52 -24.77 -0.48
C ASP A 164 9.32 -24.88 -1.45
N GLY A 165 8.59 -25.99 -1.37
CA GLY A 165 7.37 -26.25 -2.14
C GLY A 165 6.08 -26.26 -1.31
N PHE A 166 6.09 -25.78 -0.06
CA PHE A 166 4.92 -25.80 0.83
C PHE A 166 4.69 -24.43 1.46
N TRP A 167 3.61 -23.79 1.06
CA TRP A 167 3.28 -22.40 1.37
C TRP A 167 1.92 -22.31 2.02
N ILE A 168 1.75 -21.39 2.97
CA ILE A 168 0.53 -21.26 3.77
C ILE A 168 0.07 -19.82 3.86
N SER A 169 -1.23 -19.62 4.02
CA SER A 169 -1.82 -18.33 4.37
C SER A 169 -3.09 -18.54 5.20
N PRO A 170 -3.34 -17.72 6.24
CA PRO A 170 -4.59 -17.79 7.00
C PRO A 170 -5.73 -17.03 6.33
N THR A 171 -5.43 -16.12 5.40
CA THR A 171 -6.40 -15.17 4.83
C THR A 171 -6.50 -15.24 3.31
N ALA A 172 -5.48 -15.74 2.62
CA ALA A 172 -5.48 -15.81 1.16
C ALA A 172 -6.54 -16.83 0.66
N PRO A 173 -7.40 -16.44 -0.29
CA PRO A 173 -8.34 -17.38 -0.91
C PRO A 173 -7.61 -18.47 -1.70
N ALA A 174 -8.17 -19.70 -1.68
CA ALA A 174 -7.63 -20.81 -2.47
C ALA A 174 -7.68 -20.53 -3.98
N ASP A 175 -8.76 -19.88 -4.45
CA ASP A 175 -8.94 -19.55 -5.87
C ASP A 175 -7.85 -18.61 -6.40
N ASP A 176 -7.32 -17.72 -5.55
CA ASP A 176 -6.26 -16.80 -5.93
C ASP A 176 -4.97 -17.57 -6.22
N ALA A 177 -4.62 -18.53 -5.35
CA ALA A 177 -3.47 -19.40 -5.56
C ALA A 177 -3.65 -20.30 -6.80
N LEU A 178 -4.84 -20.85 -7.02
CA LEU A 178 -5.15 -21.67 -8.20
C LEU A 178 -4.95 -20.87 -9.50
N ARG A 179 -5.42 -19.63 -9.55
CA ARG A 179 -5.22 -18.75 -10.72
C ARG A 179 -3.74 -18.49 -10.99
N GLU A 180 -2.92 -18.33 -9.95
CA GLU A 180 -1.48 -18.12 -10.13
C GLU A 180 -0.74 -19.36 -10.62
N LEU A 181 -1.14 -20.54 -10.14
CA LEU A 181 -0.61 -21.82 -10.62
C LEU A 181 -0.96 -22.03 -12.11
N GLU A 182 -2.21 -21.79 -12.49
CA GLU A 182 -2.68 -21.89 -13.88
C GLU A 182 -1.95 -20.90 -14.78
N ALA A 183 -1.85 -19.63 -14.37
CA ALA A 183 -1.18 -18.58 -15.15
C ALA A 183 0.31 -18.84 -15.39
N LEU A 184 0.95 -19.66 -14.55
CA LEU A 184 2.35 -20.05 -14.67
C LEU A 184 2.55 -21.48 -15.23
N GLY A 185 1.46 -22.19 -15.54
CA GLY A 185 1.51 -23.56 -16.08
C GLY A 185 2.03 -24.61 -15.09
N VAL A 186 1.90 -24.36 -13.78
CA VAL A 186 2.37 -25.30 -12.73
C VAL A 186 1.30 -26.33 -12.46
N THR A 187 1.45 -27.53 -13.05
CA THR A 187 0.46 -28.62 -12.95
C THR A 187 0.73 -29.58 -11.78
N SER A 188 1.98 -29.70 -11.34
CA SER A 188 2.35 -30.51 -10.17
C SER A 188 2.18 -29.70 -8.89
N ALA A 189 0.91 -29.41 -8.55
CA ALA A 189 0.54 -28.65 -7.37
C ALA A 189 -0.83 -29.06 -6.81
N ALA A 190 -1.04 -28.79 -5.52
CA ALA A 190 -2.29 -28.94 -4.83
C ALA A 190 -2.56 -27.72 -3.96
N VAL A 191 -3.80 -27.23 -3.97
CA VAL A 191 -4.28 -26.20 -3.06
C VAL A 191 -5.27 -26.84 -2.10
N LEU A 192 -5.00 -26.73 -0.80
CA LEU A 192 -5.78 -27.38 0.26
C LEU A 192 -6.26 -26.36 1.28
N ARG A 193 -7.40 -26.65 1.91
CA ARG A 193 -7.85 -25.98 3.14
C ARG A 193 -7.67 -26.95 4.30
N THR A 194 -6.83 -26.60 5.27
CA THR A 194 -6.41 -27.48 6.36
C THR A 194 -6.66 -26.80 7.71
N ASP A 195 -6.97 -27.58 8.75
CA ASP A 195 -7.22 -27.04 10.10
C ASP A 195 -5.91 -26.71 10.86
N GLY A 196 -4.76 -27.00 10.24
CA GLY A 196 -3.42 -26.86 10.82
C GLY A 196 -2.70 -28.20 10.97
N PRO A 197 -1.51 -28.20 11.59
CA PRO A 197 -0.72 -29.41 11.80
C PRO A 197 -1.29 -30.27 12.93
N VAL A 198 -1.31 -31.59 12.75
CA VAL A 198 -1.68 -32.56 13.81
C VAL A 198 -0.60 -32.64 14.90
N ALA A 199 0.67 -32.49 14.51
CA ALA A 199 1.82 -32.43 15.40
C ALA A 199 2.94 -31.59 14.73
N GLY A 200 3.85 -31.04 15.53
CA GLY A 200 4.98 -30.23 15.06
C GLY A 200 4.92 -28.78 15.54
N ARG A 201 5.72 -27.91 14.90
CA ARG A 201 5.80 -26.49 15.26
C ARG A 201 4.57 -25.70 14.77
N PRO A 202 4.21 -24.57 15.42
CA PRO A 202 3.20 -23.67 14.90
C PRO A 202 3.53 -23.16 13.49
N LEU A 203 2.51 -23.12 12.63
CA LEU A 203 2.64 -22.62 11.25
C LEU A 203 2.95 -21.13 11.18
N THR A 204 2.64 -20.37 12.23
CA THR A 204 2.97 -18.95 12.37
C THR A 204 4.48 -18.67 12.35
N GLY A 205 5.32 -19.68 12.62
CA GLY A 205 6.77 -19.58 12.44
C GLY A 205 7.24 -19.48 10.97
N ALA A 206 6.32 -19.39 10.00
CA ALA A 206 6.63 -19.02 8.62
C ALA A 206 6.87 -17.51 8.43
N TRP A 207 6.52 -16.70 9.44
CA TRP A 207 6.78 -15.26 9.50
C TRP A 207 7.76 -14.95 10.63
N ASP A 208 8.58 -13.91 10.45
CA ASP A 208 9.45 -13.37 11.49
C ASP A 208 8.64 -12.42 12.39
N LEU A 209 7.89 -13.00 13.32
CA LEU A 209 7.04 -12.23 14.22
C LEU A 209 7.86 -11.44 15.26
N ASP A 210 9.09 -11.84 15.53
CA ASP A 210 9.98 -11.11 16.45
C ASP A 210 10.47 -9.80 15.81
N GLU A 211 10.82 -9.82 14.51
CA GLU A 211 11.12 -8.58 13.76
C GLU A 211 9.92 -7.63 13.79
N VAL A 212 8.72 -8.13 13.52
CA VAL A 212 7.50 -7.30 13.47
C VAL A 212 7.14 -6.74 14.86
N ARG A 213 7.28 -7.55 15.92
CA ARG A 213 7.09 -7.10 17.30
C ARG A 213 8.04 -5.95 17.63
N GLY A 214 9.34 -6.09 17.34
CA GLY A 214 10.32 -5.05 17.61
C GLY A 214 10.02 -3.72 16.90
N LEU A 215 9.47 -3.77 15.68
CA LEU A 215 9.01 -2.57 14.97
C LEU A 215 7.85 -1.89 15.69
N TYR A 216 6.88 -2.67 16.20
CA TYR A 216 5.77 -2.11 16.97
C TYR A 216 6.21 -1.53 18.30
N GLU A 217 7.09 -2.21 19.02
CA GLU A 217 7.63 -1.73 20.30
C GLU A 217 8.40 -0.43 20.11
N GLY A 218 9.26 -0.33 19.09
CA GLY A 218 9.95 0.91 18.76
C GLY A 218 9.00 2.06 18.38
N PHE A 219 7.92 1.76 17.65
CA PHE A 219 6.88 2.75 17.37
C PHE A 219 6.16 3.21 18.65
N VAL A 220 5.81 2.27 19.54
CA VAL A 220 5.15 2.58 20.82
C VAL A 220 6.05 3.46 21.71
N ASP A 221 7.34 3.16 21.79
CA ASP A 221 8.32 3.90 22.59
C ASP A 221 8.41 5.38 22.18
N THR A 222 8.21 5.69 20.89
CA THR A 222 8.21 7.07 20.39
C THR A 222 6.83 7.72 20.43
N ALA A 223 5.77 6.98 20.12
CA ALA A 223 4.42 7.50 20.03
C ALA A 223 3.78 7.76 21.40
N ALA A 224 4.05 6.93 22.42
CA ALA A 224 3.43 7.07 23.74
C ALA A 224 3.79 8.39 24.46
N PRO A 225 5.08 8.80 24.56
CA PRO A 225 5.42 10.10 25.15
C PRO A 225 4.84 11.28 24.34
N LEU A 226 4.78 11.15 23.01
CA LEU A 226 4.17 12.16 22.16
C LEU A 226 2.65 12.27 22.41
N ALA A 227 1.94 11.15 22.57
CA ALA A 227 0.52 11.13 22.92
C ALA A 227 0.25 11.86 24.24
N GLU A 228 1.08 11.67 25.27
CA GLU A 228 0.95 12.44 26.53
C GLU A 228 1.10 13.94 26.32
N ARG A 229 2.07 14.36 25.50
CA ARG A 229 2.26 15.78 25.19
C ARG A 229 1.09 16.36 24.39
N VAL A 230 0.51 15.58 23.48
CA VAL A 230 -0.70 15.96 22.74
C VAL A 230 -1.86 16.18 23.71
N ARG A 231 -2.11 15.23 24.63
CA ARG A 231 -3.14 15.36 25.67
C ARG A 231 -2.94 16.59 26.55
N ALA A 232 -1.70 16.89 26.92
CA ALA A 232 -1.35 18.04 27.75
C ALA A 232 -1.35 19.39 26.99
N GLY A 233 -1.59 19.40 25.67
CA GLY A 233 -1.50 20.62 24.85
C GLY A 233 -0.08 21.18 24.72
N GLY A 234 0.95 20.37 25.01
CA GLY A 234 2.36 20.76 25.04
C GLY A 234 3.07 20.68 23.67
N VAL A 235 2.33 20.76 22.56
CA VAL A 235 2.88 20.65 21.20
C VAL A 235 2.57 21.92 20.42
N THR A 236 3.60 22.53 19.83
CA THR A 236 3.43 23.74 18.99
C THR A 236 2.89 23.39 17.60
N ALA A 237 2.36 24.36 16.85
CA ALA A 237 1.87 24.12 15.49
C ALA A 237 2.97 23.60 14.53
N ALA A 238 4.19 24.14 14.62
CA ALA A 238 5.33 23.69 13.81
C ALA A 238 5.71 22.24 14.15
N GLU A 239 5.77 21.91 15.44
CA GLU A 239 6.06 20.57 15.90
C GLU A 239 4.94 19.58 15.56
N ALA A 240 3.69 20.02 15.60
CA ALA A 240 2.54 19.21 15.24
C ALA A 240 2.61 18.78 13.78
N LEU A 241 2.96 19.69 12.86
CA LEU A 241 3.19 19.36 11.46
C LEU A 241 4.26 18.28 11.30
N VAL A 242 5.43 18.48 11.90
CA VAL A 242 6.55 17.54 11.75
C VAL A 242 6.22 16.18 12.36
N SER A 243 5.70 16.17 13.59
CA SER A 243 5.44 14.94 14.34
C SER A 243 4.31 14.13 13.71
N ARG A 244 3.25 14.79 13.25
CA ARG A 244 2.13 14.12 12.57
C ARG A 244 2.56 13.44 11.28
N THR A 245 3.33 14.14 10.44
CA THR A 245 3.81 13.58 9.18
C THR A 245 4.80 12.44 9.43
N ARG A 246 5.68 12.54 10.43
CA ARG A 246 6.60 11.45 10.81
C ARG A 246 5.85 10.19 11.27
N VAL A 247 4.85 10.35 12.13
CA VAL A 247 4.04 9.22 12.61
C VAL A 247 3.30 8.53 11.46
N MET A 248 2.77 9.30 10.49
CA MET A 248 2.19 8.73 9.27
C MET A 248 3.22 8.00 8.40
N ASP A 249 4.41 8.59 8.23
CA ASP A 249 5.49 8.03 7.44
C ASP A 249 6.10 6.76 8.05
N GLU A 250 6.11 6.64 9.37
CA GLU A 250 6.52 5.44 10.08
C GLU A 250 5.42 4.38 10.02
N TRP A 251 4.17 4.74 10.32
CA TRP A 251 3.04 3.80 10.34
C TRP A 251 2.81 3.10 9.01
N ARG A 252 2.94 3.82 7.88
CA ARG A 252 2.79 3.24 6.54
C ARG A 252 3.83 2.17 6.21
N THR A 253 4.94 2.08 6.94
CA THR A 253 5.96 1.04 6.72
C THR A 253 5.49 -0.34 7.16
N PHE A 254 4.61 -0.41 8.18
CA PHE A 254 4.08 -1.68 8.68
C PHE A 254 3.40 -2.51 7.61
N ARG A 255 2.73 -1.90 6.63
CA ARG A 255 2.10 -2.62 5.50
C ARG A 255 3.03 -3.52 4.70
N TRP A 256 4.34 -3.33 4.83
CA TRP A 256 5.36 -4.08 4.09
C TRP A 256 6.14 -5.04 4.97
N LYS A 257 5.95 -4.92 6.28
CA LYS A 257 6.69 -5.65 7.31
C LYS A 257 5.77 -6.60 8.08
N ASP A 258 4.59 -6.13 8.46
CA ASP A 258 3.58 -6.92 9.11
C ASP A 258 2.73 -7.68 8.05
N PRO A 259 2.67 -9.03 8.15
CA PRO A 259 1.79 -9.86 7.31
C PRO A 259 0.28 -9.72 7.58
N ASP A 260 -0.12 -8.91 8.57
CA ASP A 260 -1.51 -8.70 8.99
C ASP A 260 -2.22 -10.01 9.36
N LEU A 261 -1.51 -10.88 10.09
CA LEU A 261 -2.09 -12.13 10.57
C LEU A 261 -3.31 -11.84 11.48
N PRO A 262 -4.36 -12.69 11.42
CA PRO A 262 -5.45 -12.65 12.37
C PRO A 262 -4.99 -12.71 13.83
N HIS A 263 -5.75 -12.08 14.73
CA HIS A 263 -5.38 -11.96 16.14
C HIS A 263 -5.30 -13.32 16.84
N GLU A 264 -6.12 -14.28 16.42
CA GLU A 264 -6.16 -15.64 16.94
C GLU A 264 -4.85 -16.42 16.69
N LEU A 265 -4.02 -15.96 15.76
CA LEU A 265 -2.73 -16.55 15.40
C LEU A 265 -1.54 -15.81 16.03
N LEU A 266 -1.80 -14.73 16.76
CA LEU A 266 -0.78 -13.89 17.38
C LEU A 266 -0.68 -14.18 18.88
N PRO A 267 0.49 -13.91 19.49
CA PRO A 267 0.63 -13.93 20.94
C PRO A 267 -0.42 -13.02 21.62
N ALA A 268 -0.85 -13.38 22.84
CA ALA A 268 -1.89 -12.63 23.55
C ALA A 268 -1.49 -11.18 23.89
N ASP A 269 -0.20 -10.90 23.99
CA ASP A 269 0.39 -9.58 24.29
C ASP A 269 0.88 -8.85 23.03
N TRP A 270 0.32 -9.18 21.87
CA TRP A 270 0.78 -8.61 20.60
C TRP A 270 0.56 -7.09 20.55
N PRO A 271 1.59 -6.28 20.21
CA PRO A 271 1.56 -4.83 20.40
C PRO A 271 0.75 -4.05 19.36
N ARG A 272 0.22 -4.70 18.31
CA ARG A 272 -0.45 -4.03 17.17
C ARG A 272 -1.57 -3.10 17.60
N ASP A 273 -2.45 -3.54 18.50
CA ASP A 273 -3.63 -2.76 18.90
C ASP A 273 -3.23 -1.51 19.70
N THR A 274 -2.25 -1.65 20.59
CA THR A 274 -1.65 -0.54 21.34
C THR A 274 -1.00 0.47 20.40
N ALA A 275 -0.17 -0.01 19.47
CA ALA A 275 0.47 0.84 18.47
C ALA A 275 -0.56 1.53 17.57
N ARG A 276 -1.62 0.83 17.15
CA ARG A 276 -2.70 1.41 16.33
C ARG A 276 -3.47 2.48 17.08
N ALA A 277 -3.75 2.27 18.36
CA ALA A 277 -4.43 3.24 19.20
C ALA A 277 -3.59 4.52 19.35
N LEU A 278 -2.30 4.38 19.66
CA LEU A 278 -1.35 5.50 19.73
C LEU A 278 -1.21 6.22 18.39
N PHE A 279 -1.12 5.49 17.28
CA PHE A 279 -1.11 6.07 15.93
C PHE A 279 -2.36 6.94 15.70
N ALA A 280 -3.56 6.42 15.99
CA ALA A 280 -4.80 7.17 15.82
C ALA A 280 -4.81 8.43 16.70
N GLU A 281 -4.47 8.28 17.98
CA GLU A 281 -4.50 9.37 18.94
C GLU A 281 -3.56 10.50 18.54
N VAL A 282 -2.30 10.18 18.22
CA VAL A 282 -1.31 11.18 17.84
C VAL A 282 -1.62 11.78 16.47
N TYR A 283 -1.90 10.95 15.46
CA TYR A 283 -2.14 11.43 14.10
C TYR A 283 -3.41 12.29 14.02
N ASP A 284 -4.50 11.89 14.69
CA ASP A 284 -5.74 12.67 14.68
C ASP A 284 -5.66 13.88 15.62
N GLY A 285 -5.06 13.72 16.80
CA GLY A 285 -4.93 14.77 17.81
C GLY A 285 -4.04 15.94 17.36
N LEU A 286 -2.97 15.66 16.62
CA LEU A 286 -2.12 16.70 16.03
C LEU A 286 -2.75 17.39 14.82
N GLY A 287 -3.87 16.89 14.31
CA GLY A 287 -4.38 17.29 13.02
C GLY A 287 -4.74 18.76 12.87
N PRO A 288 -5.52 19.34 13.80
CA PRO A 288 -5.87 20.76 13.77
C PRO A 288 -4.66 21.69 13.88
N LEU A 289 -3.70 21.39 14.77
CA LEU A 289 -2.49 22.22 14.94
C LEU A 289 -1.57 22.14 13.72
N ALA A 290 -1.44 20.95 13.14
CA ALA A 290 -0.66 20.74 11.94
C ALA A 290 -1.31 21.46 10.73
N GLU A 291 -2.63 21.35 10.55
CA GLU A 291 -3.37 22.14 9.54
C GLU A 291 -3.15 23.64 9.75
N HIS A 292 -3.21 24.12 10.99
CA HIS A 292 -2.96 25.53 11.30
C HIS A 292 -1.57 25.98 10.80
N ARG A 293 -0.51 25.20 11.05
CA ARG A 293 0.84 25.51 10.54
C ARG A 293 0.90 25.55 9.02
N VAL A 294 0.27 24.59 8.34
CA VAL A 294 0.22 24.57 6.87
C VAL A 294 -0.52 25.80 6.34
N ARG A 295 -1.66 26.15 6.94
CA ARG A 295 -2.43 27.36 6.58
C ARG A 295 -1.61 28.63 6.78
N GLN A 296 -0.84 28.76 7.86
CA GLN A 296 0.07 29.92 8.05
C GLN A 296 1.06 30.06 6.88
N ILE A 297 1.73 28.97 6.50
CA ILE A 297 2.69 28.96 5.38
C ILE A 297 2.00 29.29 4.05
N VAL A 298 0.79 28.75 3.83
CA VAL A 298 0.03 29.00 2.59
C VAL A 298 -0.47 30.44 2.53
N LEU A 299 -0.94 31.02 3.63
CA LEU A 299 -1.38 32.43 3.68
C LEU A 299 -0.27 33.40 3.27
N GLU A 300 0.97 33.14 3.67
CA GLU A 300 2.12 33.98 3.31
C GLU A 300 2.47 33.92 1.82
N LEU A 301 2.23 32.77 1.15
CA LEU A 301 2.79 32.47 -0.17
C LEU A 301 1.75 32.33 -1.29
N ALA A 302 0.50 32.01 -0.94
CA ALA A 302 -0.64 31.77 -1.82
C ALA A 302 -1.96 31.94 -1.05
N PRO A 303 -2.30 33.18 -0.61
CA PRO A 303 -3.45 33.43 0.28
C PRO A 303 -4.79 32.96 -0.31
N ASP A 304 -4.94 33.04 -1.63
CA ASP A 304 -6.14 32.64 -2.36
C ASP A 304 -6.46 31.13 -2.21
N ASP A 305 -5.48 30.31 -1.83
CA ASP A 305 -5.60 28.85 -1.77
C ASP A 305 -5.68 28.29 -0.35
N VAL A 306 -5.71 29.14 0.69
CA VAL A 306 -5.67 28.69 2.09
C VAL A 306 -6.82 27.75 2.43
N ASP A 307 -8.00 27.96 1.85
CA ASP A 307 -9.19 27.15 2.13
C ASP A 307 -9.17 25.76 1.51
N LEU A 308 -8.22 25.51 0.61
CA LEU A 308 -7.95 24.18 0.06
C LEU A 308 -7.17 23.29 1.06
N VAL A 309 -6.55 23.88 2.08
CA VAL A 309 -5.80 23.14 3.10
C VAL A 309 -6.75 22.57 4.14
N ARG A 310 -6.89 21.24 4.16
CA ARG A 310 -7.70 20.49 5.10
C ARG A 310 -7.02 19.19 5.50
N HIS A 311 -6.90 18.94 6.79
CA HIS A 311 -6.53 17.62 7.25
C HIS A 311 -7.69 16.62 7.18
N HIS A 312 -7.31 15.36 7.00
CA HIS A 312 -8.17 14.21 7.21
C HIS A 312 -7.79 13.51 8.52
N THR A 313 -8.58 12.53 8.97
CA THR A 313 -8.30 11.73 10.19
C THR A 313 -8.45 10.26 9.90
N THR A 314 -8.05 9.39 10.84
CA THR A 314 -8.28 7.95 10.71
C THR A 314 -9.78 7.59 10.62
N ARG A 315 -10.67 8.47 11.08
CA ARG A 315 -12.14 8.31 11.00
C ARG A 315 -12.78 9.03 9.82
N ARG A 316 -12.17 10.12 9.34
CA ARG A 316 -12.62 10.91 8.18
C ARG A 316 -11.51 10.90 7.15
N MET A 317 -11.39 9.78 6.44
CA MET A 317 -10.38 9.58 5.41
C MET A 317 -10.69 10.42 4.15
N PRO A 318 -9.67 10.77 3.34
CA PRO A 318 -9.85 11.57 2.12
C PRO A 318 -10.49 10.76 0.97
#